data_AF-M0KX29-F1
#
_entry.id   AF-M0KX29-F1
#
_cell.length_a   1.000
_cell.length_b   1.000
_cell.length_c   1.000
_cell.angle_alpha   90.00
_cell.angle_beta   90.00
_cell.angle_gamma   90.00
#
_symmetry.space_group_name_H-M   'P 1'
#
loop_
_entity.id
_entity.type
_entity.pdbx_description
1 polymer ?
#
loop_
_entity_poly.entity_id
_entity_poly.type
_entity_poly.pdbx_seq_one_letter_code
_entity_poly.pdbx_strand_id
1 'polypeptide(L)'
;MTDKNLDVFVSGGLHAGEDTSERIEEITQRVDNPDLLLIEERDCQLNLRQKFTNWLSAPLLLLGIVGWLVVLLPMLRRLVGGSDSDIMEDIQTQYDIETKNVDRPVHSIIKEYRGPYTGAHYAVLWPPVLLFAFSSNIAVQLFATALIISGSGAFMLLFMSTPSAAREEYMATKIFEASERAENDVAILLVGGRHAHVMHGRLERMKGVNPISEEPEKPSEFEFIKSIIP
;
A
#
# COMPACT_ATOMS: atom_id res chain seq x y z
N MET A 1 -16.90 33.83 -1.33
CA MET A 1 -16.00 32.68 -1.55
C MET A 1 -16.87 31.62 -2.17
N THR A 2 -16.64 31.29 -3.43
CA THR A 2 -17.25 30.13 -4.07
C THR A 2 -16.72 28.90 -3.34
N ASP A 3 -17.61 28.05 -2.83
CA ASP A 3 -17.26 26.73 -2.30
C ASP A 3 -16.72 25.92 -3.49
N LYS A 4 -15.40 26.00 -3.69
CA LYS A 4 -14.72 25.24 -4.74
C LYS A 4 -14.60 23.81 -4.21
N ASN A 5 -15.24 22.87 -4.89
CA ASN A 5 -15.12 21.45 -4.58
C ASN A 5 -14.08 20.83 -5.53
N LEU A 6 -13.27 19.91 -5.01
CA LEU A 6 -12.38 19.09 -5.79
C LEU A 6 -13.14 17.85 -6.28
N ASP A 7 -13.26 17.68 -7.59
CA ASP A 7 -13.81 16.46 -8.17
C ASP A 7 -12.74 15.36 -8.18
N VAL A 8 -13.04 14.20 -7.58
CA VAL A 8 -12.06 13.10 -7.44
C VAL A 8 -12.57 11.85 -8.14
N PHE A 9 -11.87 11.42 -9.18
CA PHE A 9 -12.09 10.13 -9.83
C PHE A 9 -11.25 9.06 -9.15
N VAL A 10 -11.87 8.05 -8.55
CA VAL A 10 -11.17 6.97 -7.86
C VAL A 10 -11.05 5.77 -8.81
N SER A 11 -9.85 5.54 -9.34
CA SER A 11 -9.55 4.35 -10.13
C SER A 11 -8.99 3.27 -9.21
N GLY A 12 -9.86 2.33 -8.85
CA GLY A 12 -9.49 1.10 -8.16
C GLY A 12 -9.13 -0.01 -9.12
N GLY A 13 -8.08 -0.78 -8.84
CA GLY A 13 -7.76 -1.95 -9.66
C GLY A 13 -6.74 -2.87 -9.01
N LEU A 14 -6.36 -3.92 -9.73
CA LEU A 14 -5.20 -4.73 -9.38
C LEU A 14 -3.92 -3.97 -9.75
N HIS A 15 -2.91 -4.04 -8.88
CA HIS A 15 -1.62 -3.38 -9.09
C HIS A 15 -0.71 -4.07 -10.14
N ALA A 16 -1.16 -5.21 -10.70
CA ALA A 16 -0.44 -6.01 -11.68
C ALA A 16 -1.43 -6.76 -12.58
N GLY A 17 -1.15 -6.84 -13.89
CA GLY A 17 -1.93 -7.64 -14.86
C GLY A 17 -2.35 -6.90 -16.14
N GLU A 18 -3.25 -7.54 -16.89
CA GLU A 18 -3.83 -7.10 -18.18
C GLU A 18 -4.73 -5.85 -18.08
N ASP A 19 -5.02 -5.39 -16.87
CA ASP A 19 -6.02 -4.35 -16.56
C ASP A 19 -5.49 -2.89 -16.73
N THR A 20 -4.19 -2.72 -16.99
CA THR A 20 -3.57 -1.39 -17.13
C THR A 20 -4.22 -0.56 -18.25
N SER A 21 -4.40 -1.15 -19.43
CA SER A 21 -4.98 -0.42 -20.58
C SER A 21 -6.46 -0.14 -20.40
N GLU A 22 -7.22 -1.08 -19.80
CA GLU A 22 -8.64 -0.90 -19.51
C GLU A 22 -8.86 0.22 -18.49
N ARG A 23 -8.04 0.28 -17.43
CA ARG A 23 -8.08 1.37 -16.43
C ARG A 23 -7.75 2.73 -17.03
N ILE A 24 -6.74 2.82 -17.90
CA ILE A 24 -6.40 4.09 -18.58
C ILE A 24 -7.54 4.53 -19.49
N GLU A 25 -8.14 3.60 -20.24
CA GLU A 25 -9.29 3.90 -21.10
C GLU A 25 -10.48 4.40 -20.29
N GLU A 26 -10.81 3.76 -19.16
CA GLU A 26 -11.88 4.20 -18.27
C GLU A 26 -11.63 5.61 -17.72
N ILE A 27 -10.41 5.89 -17.25
CA ILE A 27 -10.03 7.23 -16.76
C ILE A 27 -10.21 8.26 -17.88
N THR A 28 -9.70 7.98 -19.08
CA THR A 28 -9.77 8.88 -20.23
C THR A 28 -11.20 9.16 -20.68
N GLN A 29 -12.09 8.16 -20.58
CA GLN A 29 -13.50 8.31 -20.94
C GLN A 29 -14.30 9.14 -19.94
N ARG A 30 -13.90 9.14 -18.65
CA ARG A 30 -14.66 9.74 -17.56
C ARG A 30 -14.11 11.07 -17.07
N VAL A 31 -12.82 11.34 -17.31
CA VAL A 31 -12.13 12.51 -16.80
C VAL A 31 -11.53 13.29 -17.98
N ASP A 32 -12.07 14.48 -18.22
CA ASP A 32 -11.57 15.38 -19.25
C ASP A 32 -10.66 16.43 -18.58
N ASN A 33 -9.36 16.38 -18.87
CA ASN A 33 -8.31 17.26 -18.34
C ASN A 33 -8.17 17.23 -16.80
N PRO A 34 -7.64 16.16 -16.20
CA PRO A 34 -7.24 16.16 -14.80
C PRO A 34 -6.12 17.18 -14.54
N ASP A 35 -6.06 17.75 -13.34
CA ASP A 35 -4.98 18.66 -12.91
C ASP A 35 -3.99 17.96 -11.96
N LEU A 36 -4.45 16.90 -11.28
CA LEU A 36 -3.73 16.26 -10.18
C LEU A 36 -3.86 14.74 -10.21
N LEU A 37 -2.72 14.06 -10.14
CA LEU A 37 -2.66 12.60 -9.94
C LEU A 37 -2.28 12.29 -8.48
N LEU A 38 -3.18 11.62 -7.78
CA LEU A 38 -2.98 11.14 -6.43
C LEU A 38 -2.66 9.64 -6.49
N ILE A 39 -1.46 9.26 -6.07
CA ILE A 39 -1.01 7.87 -6.16
C ILE A 39 -0.79 7.24 -4.79
N GLU A 40 -1.08 5.93 -4.69
CA GLU A 40 -0.75 5.08 -3.55
C GLU A 40 0.76 4.80 -3.42
N GLU A 41 1.61 5.78 -3.71
CA GLU A 41 3.05 5.67 -3.51
C GLU A 41 3.46 6.27 -2.17
N ARG A 42 4.46 5.66 -1.53
CA ARG A 42 4.90 5.98 -0.17
C ARG A 42 6.04 6.98 -0.22
N ASP A 43 5.80 8.20 0.24
CA ASP A 43 6.88 9.18 0.37
C ASP A 43 7.79 8.85 1.58
N CYS A 44 8.88 8.11 1.33
CA CYS A 44 9.80 7.69 2.38
C CYS A 44 10.98 8.67 2.57
N GLN A 45 10.68 9.91 2.99
CA GLN A 45 11.69 10.89 3.42
C GLN A 45 12.23 10.62 4.83
N LEU A 46 12.81 9.43 5.05
CA LEU A 46 13.49 9.13 6.32
C LEU A 46 14.99 9.08 6.15
N ASN A 47 15.68 9.66 7.13
CA ASN A 47 17.13 9.53 7.26
C ASN A 47 17.51 8.05 7.45
N LEU A 48 18.64 7.62 6.86
CA LEU A 48 19.21 6.28 6.97
C LEU A 48 19.24 5.76 8.42
N ARG A 49 19.56 6.62 9.38
CA ARG A 49 19.56 6.26 10.82
C ARG A 49 18.18 5.82 11.30
N GLN A 50 17.12 6.51 10.87
CA GLN A 50 15.75 6.18 11.25
C GLN A 50 15.27 4.90 10.58
N LYS A 51 15.62 4.71 9.29
CA LYS A 51 15.36 3.46 8.56
C LYS A 51 16.00 2.27 9.29
N PHE A 52 17.30 2.37 9.63
CA PHE A 52 18.01 1.34 10.35
C PHE A 52 17.41 1.03 11.74
N THR A 53 17.06 2.07 12.50
CA THR A 53 16.42 1.88 13.82
C THR A 53 15.07 1.18 13.70
N ASN A 54 14.28 1.53 12.70
CA ASN A 54 13.00 0.87 12.45
C ASN A 54 13.18 -0.59 12.03
N TRP A 55 14.20 -0.89 11.23
CA TRP A 55 14.52 -2.27 10.85
C TRP A 55 14.95 -3.14 12.02
N LEU A 56 15.76 -2.59 12.94
CA LEU A 56 16.09 -3.26 14.20
C LEU A 56 14.86 -3.49 15.09
N SER A 57 13.85 -2.64 14.99
CA SER A 57 12.60 -2.76 15.76
C SER A 57 11.66 -3.82 15.17
N ALA A 58 11.84 -4.23 13.92
CA ALA A 58 10.96 -5.16 13.22
C ALA A 58 11.73 -6.18 12.34
N PRO A 59 12.65 -6.97 12.92
CA PRO A 59 13.54 -7.84 12.14
C PRO A 59 12.81 -8.95 11.37
N LEU A 60 11.78 -9.57 11.96
CA LEU A 60 11.01 -10.60 11.25
C LEU A 60 10.20 -10.02 10.09
N LEU A 61 9.71 -8.78 10.21
CA LEU A 61 9.00 -8.13 9.12
C LEU A 61 9.97 -7.81 7.98
N LEU A 62 11.19 -7.36 8.28
CA LEU A 62 12.24 -7.18 7.27
C LEU A 62 12.51 -8.48 6.52
N LEU A 63 12.68 -9.58 7.24
CA LEU A 63 12.90 -10.90 6.63
C LEU A 63 11.73 -11.29 5.73
N GLY A 64 10.50 -11.03 6.16
CA GLY A 64 9.29 -11.28 5.37
C GLY A 64 9.28 -10.48 4.08
N ILE A 65 9.48 -9.16 4.18
CA ILE A 65 9.52 -8.24 3.03
C ILE A 65 10.64 -8.63 2.06
N VAL A 66 11.85 -8.90 2.55
CA VAL A 66 12.97 -9.31 1.70
C VAL A 66 12.68 -10.65 1.04
N GLY A 67 12.14 -11.62 1.78
CA GLY A 67 11.70 -12.90 1.24
C GLY A 67 10.67 -12.72 0.12
N TRP A 68 9.67 -11.87 0.34
CA TRP A 68 8.69 -11.52 -0.67
C TRP A 68 9.31 -10.90 -1.92
N LEU A 69 10.12 -9.84 -1.76
CA LEU A 69 10.69 -9.09 -2.88
C LEU A 69 11.74 -9.88 -3.67
N VAL A 70 12.53 -10.74 -3.01
CA VAL A 70 13.64 -11.46 -3.65
C VAL A 70 13.21 -12.83 -4.17
N VAL A 71 12.29 -13.51 -3.48
CA VAL A 71 11.91 -14.89 -3.83
C VAL A 71 10.58 -14.90 -4.59
N LEU A 72 9.54 -14.27 -4.05
CA LEU A 72 8.18 -14.38 -4.57
C LEU A 72 7.93 -13.42 -5.73
N LEU A 73 8.30 -12.14 -5.60
CA LEU A 73 8.04 -11.13 -6.62
C LEU A 73 8.65 -11.45 -7.99
N PRO A 74 9.90 -11.93 -8.13
CA PRO A 74 10.45 -12.29 -9.44
C PRO A 74 9.80 -13.53 -10.03
N MET A 75 9.28 -14.43 -9.19
CA MET A 75 8.53 -15.61 -9.63
C MET A 75 7.16 -15.20 -10.17
N LEU A 76 6.50 -14.24 -9.52
CA LEU A 76 5.16 -13.73 -9.86
C LEU A 76 5.19 -12.74 -11.03
N ARG A 77 6.21 -11.89 -11.16
CA ARG A 77 6.38 -10.97 -12.30
C ARG A 77 6.51 -11.68 -13.64
N ARG A 78 6.94 -12.95 -13.65
CA ARG A 78 6.94 -13.78 -14.87
C ARG A 78 5.53 -14.22 -15.30
N LEU A 79 4.55 -14.12 -14.40
CA LEU A 79 3.18 -14.59 -14.61
C LEU A 79 2.22 -13.43 -14.88
N VAL A 80 2.43 -12.25 -14.27
CA VAL A 80 1.42 -11.18 -14.21
C VAL A 80 2.01 -9.85 -14.73
N GLY A 81 2.23 -9.72 -16.03
CA GLY A 81 2.86 -8.51 -16.61
C GLY A 81 2.18 -7.18 -16.20
N GLY A 82 2.95 -6.08 -16.25
CA GLY A 82 2.48 -4.72 -15.94
C GLY A 82 2.63 -4.29 -14.48
N SER A 83 2.79 -2.99 -14.25
CA SER A 83 2.93 -2.37 -12.93
C SER A 83 2.18 -1.03 -12.90
N ASP A 84 1.65 -0.63 -11.74
CA ASP A 84 1.05 0.70 -11.52
C ASP A 84 1.97 1.87 -11.91
N SER A 85 3.30 1.65 -11.93
CA SER A 85 4.27 2.60 -12.47
C SER A 85 3.99 2.98 -13.92
N ASP A 86 3.52 2.02 -14.71
CA ASP A 86 3.31 2.17 -16.15
C ASP A 86 2.03 3.02 -16.39
N ILE A 87 0.98 2.79 -15.59
CA ILE A 87 -0.24 3.63 -15.58
C ILE A 87 0.10 5.08 -15.22
N MET A 88 0.93 5.27 -14.19
CA MET A 88 1.34 6.60 -13.75
C MET A 88 2.13 7.33 -14.83
N GLU A 89 3.10 6.67 -15.47
CA GLU A 89 3.92 7.25 -16.53
C GLU A 89 3.08 7.65 -17.76
N ASP A 90 2.12 6.81 -18.16
CA ASP A 90 1.22 7.09 -19.28
C ASP A 90 0.33 8.30 -19.00
N ILE A 91 -0.32 8.36 -17.84
CA ILE A 91 -1.21 9.48 -17.47
C ILE A 91 -0.43 10.79 -17.34
N GLN A 92 0.75 10.76 -16.69
CA GLN A 92 1.62 11.94 -16.59
C GLN A 92 2.02 12.46 -17.97
N THR A 93 2.38 11.55 -18.89
CA THR A 93 2.79 11.92 -20.25
C THR A 93 1.61 12.47 -21.06
N GLN A 94 0.42 11.93 -20.89
CA GLN A 94 -0.77 12.31 -21.66
C GLN A 94 -1.34 13.67 -21.23
N TYR A 95 -1.29 14.00 -19.94
CA TYR A 95 -1.97 15.17 -19.38
C TYR A 95 -1.04 16.25 -18.79
N ASP A 96 0.27 16.01 -18.69
CA ASP A 96 1.26 16.93 -18.07
C ASP A 96 0.86 17.38 -16.64
N ILE A 97 0.45 16.40 -15.81
CA ILE A 97 -0.15 16.65 -14.49
C ILE A 97 0.82 16.45 -13.33
N GLU A 98 0.61 17.23 -12.26
CA GLU A 98 1.35 17.05 -11.00
C GLU A 98 0.96 15.72 -10.35
N THR A 99 1.95 15.01 -9.80
CA THR A 99 1.72 13.77 -9.05
C THR A 99 2.04 13.94 -7.58
N LYS A 100 1.12 13.51 -6.72
CA LYS A 100 1.23 13.61 -5.27
C LYS A 100 0.98 12.28 -4.60
N ASN A 101 1.93 11.91 -3.75
CA ASN A 101 1.89 10.70 -2.95
C ASN A 101 0.91 10.85 -1.78
N VAL A 102 -0.11 9.97 -1.73
CA VAL A 102 -1.13 10.00 -0.68
C VAL A 102 -1.03 8.83 0.29
N ASP A 103 -0.20 7.82 0.02
CA ASP A 103 -0.06 6.68 0.94
C ASP A 103 0.85 6.99 2.13
N ARG A 104 0.58 6.29 3.23
CA ARG A 104 1.32 6.44 4.47
C ARG A 104 2.66 5.67 4.41
N PRO A 105 3.80 6.29 4.78
CA PRO A 105 5.08 5.60 4.75
C PRO A 105 5.17 4.45 5.75
N VAL A 106 5.62 3.25 5.32
CA VAL A 106 5.75 2.04 6.17
C VAL A 106 6.48 2.32 7.49
N HIS A 107 7.60 3.01 7.37
CA HIS A 107 8.45 3.31 8.49
C HIS A 107 7.82 4.30 9.49
N SER A 108 6.82 5.07 9.08
CA SER A 108 6.06 5.93 10.00
C SER A 108 5.19 5.10 10.94
N ILE A 109 4.60 4.00 10.43
CA ILE A 109 3.79 3.06 11.20
C ILE A 109 4.66 2.34 12.24
N ILE A 110 5.81 1.81 11.82
CA ILE A 110 6.77 1.16 12.73
C ILE A 110 7.27 2.14 13.79
N LYS A 111 7.48 3.41 13.42
CA LYS A 111 7.95 4.44 14.36
C LYS A 111 6.90 4.76 15.43
N GLU A 112 5.63 4.89 15.05
CA GLU A 112 4.53 5.20 15.98
C GLU A 112 4.33 4.08 17.01
N TYR A 113 4.37 2.82 16.56
CA TYR A 113 4.15 1.65 17.41
C TYR A 113 5.44 0.89 17.75
N ARG A 114 6.57 1.59 17.83
CA ARG A 114 7.90 0.95 17.92
C ARG A 114 8.02 -0.03 19.09
N GLY A 115 7.55 0.35 20.27
CA GLY A 115 7.63 -0.49 21.48
C GLY A 115 6.90 -1.83 21.31
N PRO A 116 5.59 -1.83 21.02
CA PRO A 116 4.83 -3.04 20.75
C PRO A 116 5.41 -3.90 19.61
N TYR A 117 5.80 -3.29 18.48
CA TYR A 117 6.44 -4.02 17.38
C TYR A 117 7.73 -4.70 17.85
N THR A 118 8.63 -3.94 18.47
CA THR A 118 9.90 -4.48 18.99
C THR A 118 9.63 -5.65 19.92
N GLY A 119 8.74 -5.47 20.90
CA GLY A 119 8.37 -6.53 21.85
C GLY A 119 7.87 -7.80 21.14
N ALA A 120 6.93 -7.66 20.22
CA ALA A 120 6.35 -8.79 19.50
C ALA A 120 7.37 -9.52 18.61
N HIS A 121 8.18 -8.76 17.85
CA HIS A 121 9.19 -9.33 16.97
C HIS A 121 10.25 -10.11 17.76
N TYR A 122 10.77 -9.53 18.86
CA TYR A 122 11.77 -10.20 19.68
C TYR A 122 11.18 -11.36 20.49
N ALA A 123 9.92 -11.27 20.94
CA ALA A 123 9.24 -12.37 21.62
C ALA A 123 9.14 -13.63 20.73
N VAL A 124 8.93 -13.45 19.43
CA VAL A 124 8.91 -14.56 18.46
C VAL A 124 10.33 -14.98 18.05
N LEU A 125 11.30 -14.07 18.02
CA LEU A 125 12.68 -14.37 17.63
C LEU A 125 13.49 -15.08 18.72
N TRP A 126 13.25 -14.81 19.99
CA TRP A 126 14.06 -15.38 21.08
C TRP A 126 13.97 -16.91 21.19
N PRO A 127 12.78 -17.55 21.14
CA PRO A 127 12.70 -19.00 21.23
C PRO A 127 13.57 -19.77 20.21
N PRO A 128 13.50 -19.49 18.89
CA PRO A 128 14.37 -20.19 17.93
C PRO A 128 15.85 -19.86 18.13
N VAL A 129 16.21 -18.63 18.53
CA VAL A 129 17.61 -18.28 18.87
C VAL A 129 18.14 -19.13 20.01
N LEU A 130 17.34 -19.32 21.07
CA LEU A 130 17.72 -20.18 22.20
C LEU A 130 17.84 -21.65 21.76
N LEU A 131 16.93 -22.13 20.91
CA LEU A 131 17.02 -23.49 20.35
C LEU A 131 18.32 -23.70 19.56
N PHE A 132 18.73 -22.73 18.73
CA PHE A 132 20.01 -22.79 18.03
C PHE A 132 21.22 -22.75 18.97
N ALA A 133 21.16 -21.92 20.02
CA ALA A 133 22.27 -21.75 20.96
C ALA A 133 22.51 -22.99 21.84
N PHE A 134 21.45 -23.70 22.22
CA PHE A 134 21.52 -24.78 23.21
C PHE A 134 21.34 -26.19 22.63
N SER A 135 21.05 -26.33 21.33
CA SER A 135 20.87 -27.64 20.69
C SER A 135 21.66 -27.78 19.39
N SER A 136 22.44 -28.84 19.31
CA SER A 136 23.08 -29.32 18.07
C SER A 136 22.24 -30.34 17.31
N ASN A 137 21.06 -30.72 17.83
CA ASN A 137 20.19 -31.68 17.17
C ASN A 137 19.57 -31.05 15.91
N ILE A 138 19.81 -31.68 14.76
CA ILE A 138 19.33 -31.21 13.46
C ILE A 138 17.81 -31.03 13.40
N ALA A 139 17.03 -31.91 14.03
CA ALA A 139 15.57 -31.79 14.04
C ALA A 139 15.11 -30.55 14.81
N VAL A 140 15.79 -30.21 15.91
CA VAL A 140 15.52 -29.00 16.69
C VAL A 140 15.89 -27.74 15.90
N GLN A 141 16.99 -27.77 15.15
CA GLN A 141 17.42 -26.66 14.29
C GLN A 141 16.46 -26.44 13.12
N LEU A 142 15.96 -27.52 12.51
CA LEU A 142 14.93 -27.45 11.47
C LEU A 142 13.62 -26.86 12.03
N PHE A 143 13.21 -27.29 13.22
CA PHE A 143 12.05 -26.72 13.90
C PHE A 143 12.24 -25.22 14.20
N ALA A 144 13.40 -24.82 14.72
CA ALA A 144 13.73 -23.42 14.97
C ALA A 144 13.70 -22.58 13.68
N THR A 145 14.22 -23.12 12.58
CA THR A 145 14.13 -22.49 11.25
C THR A 145 12.68 -22.30 10.82
N ALA A 146 11.84 -23.33 10.95
CA ALA A 146 10.43 -23.27 10.61
C ALA A 146 9.68 -22.21 11.43
N LEU A 147 10.02 -22.04 12.72
CA LEU A 147 9.46 -20.97 13.56
C LEU A 147 9.83 -19.57 13.06
N ILE A 148 11.08 -19.35 12.64
CA ILE A 148 11.51 -18.06 12.07
C ILE A 148 10.76 -17.77 10.77
N ILE A 149 10.68 -18.75 9.86
CA ILE A 149 10.00 -18.58 8.57
C ILE A 149 8.50 -18.31 8.77
N SER A 150 7.83 -19.14 9.58
CA SER A 150 6.39 -18.97 9.84
C SER A 150 6.08 -17.68 10.60
N GLY A 151 6.89 -17.31 11.59
CA GLY A 151 6.77 -16.04 12.30
C GLY A 151 6.98 -14.84 11.39
N SER A 152 7.99 -14.88 10.53
CA SER A 152 8.24 -13.87 9.48
C SER A 152 7.05 -13.72 8.54
N GLY A 153 6.52 -14.82 8.02
CA GLY A 153 5.32 -14.83 7.17
C GLY A 153 4.10 -14.27 7.90
N ALA A 154 3.88 -14.66 9.16
CA ALA A 154 2.77 -14.14 9.95
C ALA A 154 2.88 -12.64 10.20
N PHE A 155 4.07 -12.11 10.53
CA PHE A 155 4.27 -10.66 10.66
C PHE A 155 4.10 -9.91 9.35
N MET A 156 4.52 -10.51 8.22
CA MET A 156 4.29 -9.92 6.90
C MET A 156 2.81 -9.86 6.56
N LEU A 157 2.06 -10.96 6.75
CA LEU A 157 0.61 -11.00 6.53
C LEU A 157 -0.11 -10.03 7.48
N LEU A 158 0.26 -10.01 8.76
CA LEU A 158 -0.26 -9.04 9.70
C LEU A 158 0.03 -7.62 9.22
N PHE A 159 1.26 -7.32 8.80
CA PHE A 159 1.62 -6.01 8.26
C PHE A 159 0.82 -5.63 7.01
N MET A 160 0.60 -6.57 6.08
CA MET A 160 -0.26 -6.35 4.91
C MET A 160 -1.73 -6.16 5.31
N SER A 161 -2.16 -6.75 6.43
CA SER A 161 -3.53 -6.62 6.96
C SER A 161 -3.75 -5.41 7.88
N THR A 162 -2.67 -4.82 8.43
CA THR A 162 -2.68 -3.78 9.48
C THR A 162 -2.31 -2.41 8.89
N PRO A 163 -2.95 -1.30 9.28
CA PRO A 163 -4.37 -0.98 9.23
C PRO A 163 -4.67 -0.23 7.91
N SER A 164 -5.51 -0.82 7.05
CA SER A 164 -6.05 -0.10 5.89
C SER A 164 -6.74 1.19 6.34
N ALA A 165 -7.45 1.18 7.47
CA ALA A 165 -8.14 2.34 8.04
C ALA A 165 -7.25 3.56 8.30
N ALA A 166 -6.03 3.38 8.85
CA ALA A 166 -5.12 4.48 9.13
C ALA A 166 -4.44 4.99 7.84
N ARG A 167 -4.23 4.11 6.85
CA ARG A 167 -3.75 4.50 5.51
C ARG A 167 -4.84 5.28 4.77
N GLU A 168 -6.07 4.78 4.77
CA GLU A 168 -7.26 5.42 4.19
C GLU A 168 -7.56 6.77 4.85
N GLU A 169 -7.43 6.88 6.17
CA GLU A 169 -7.58 8.15 6.88
C GLU A 169 -6.49 9.15 6.49
N TYR A 170 -5.24 8.70 6.36
CA TYR A 170 -4.15 9.53 5.89
C TYR A 170 -4.35 9.96 4.42
N MET A 171 -4.77 9.05 3.55
CA MET A 171 -5.14 9.35 2.16
C MET A 171 -6.26 10.38 2.09
N ALA A 172 -7.35 10.17 2.83
CA ALA A 172 -8.47 11.11 2.91
C ALA A 172 -8.03 12.49 3.39
N THR A 173 -7.16 12.55 4.41
CA THR A 173 -6.58 13.81 4.90
C THR A 173 -5.76 14.51 3.82
N LYS A 174 -4.95 13.77 3.04
CA LYS A 174 -4.13 14.35 1.97
C LYS A 174 -4.95 14.87 0.79
N ILE A 175 -6.08 14.23 0.51
CA ILE A 175 -7.05 14.67 -0.50
C ILE A 175 -7.75 15.94 -0.03
N PHE A 176 -8.19 15.98 1.22
CA PHE A 176 -8.78 17.19 1.81
C PHE A 176 -7.79 18.39 1.78
N GLU A 177 -6.55 18.16 2.19
CA GLU A 177 -5.49 19.18 2.11
C GLU A 177 -5.24 19.65 0.66
N ALA A 178 -5.47 18.79 -0.34
CA ALA A 178 -5.37 19.17 -1.74
C ALA A 178 -6.57 20.00 -2.19
N SER A 179 -7.79 19.67 -1.74
CA SER A 179 -9.00 20.46 -2.06
C SER A 179 -8.95 21.87 -1.46
N GLU A 180 -8.36 22.03 -0.27
CA GLU A 180 -8.24 23.36 0.35
C GLU A 180 -7.27 24.31 -0.37
N ARG A 181 -6.34 23.78 -1.19
CA ARG A 181 -5.33 24.61 -1.88
C ARG A 181 -5.85 25.31 -3.14
N ALA A 182 -7.11 25.09 -3.52
CA ALA A 182 -7.84 25.80 -4.58
C ALA A 182 -7.24 25.80 -6.01
N GLU A 183 -6.07 25.21 -6.22
CA GLU A 183 -5.37 25.17 -7.52
C GLU A 183 -5.92 24.10 -8.46
N ASN A 184 -6.51 23.03 -7.94
CA ASN A 184 -6.96 21.87 -8.74
C ASN A 184 -8.48 21.75 -8.75
N ASP A 185 -9.06 21.50 -9.92
CA ASP A 185 -10.50 21.29 -10.10
C ASP A 185 -10.81 19.80 -10.18
N VAL A 186 -9.96 19.04 -10.86
CA VAL A 186 -10.17 17.60 -11.08
C VAL A 186 -8.92 16.80 -10.70
N ALA A 187 -9.10 15.78 -9.87
CA ALA A 187 -8.03 14.88 -9.45
C ALA A 187 -8.38 13.41 -9.75
N ILE A 188 -7.35 12.63 -10.08
CA ILE A 188 -7.45 11.17 -10.23
C ILE A 188 -6.76 10.53 -9.02
N LEU A 189 -7.44 9.62 -8.34
CA LEU A 189 -6.90 8.79 -7.27
C LEU A 189 -6.65 7.37 -7.80
N LEU A 190 -5.39 7.02 -8.00
CA LEU A 190 -4.94 5.67 -8.32
C LEU A 190 -4.65 4.90 -7.04
N VAL A 191 -5.48 3.91 -6.74
CA VAL A 191 -5.35 3.06 -5.53
C VAL A 191 -5.70 1.61 -5.84
N GLY A 192 -5.30 0.68 -4.97
CA GLY A 192 -5.75 -0.70 -5.06
C GLY A 192 -7.28 -0.83 -4.87
N GLY A 193 -7.90 -1.85 -5.48
CA GLY A 193 -9.36 -2.03 -5.46
C GLY A 193 -10.00 -2.02 -4.06
N ARG A 194 -9.33 -2.56 -3.03
CA ARG A 194 -9.79 -2.48 -1.64
C ARG A 194 -9.83 -1.05 -1.11
N HIS A 195 -8.80 -0.26 -1.43
CA HIS A 195 -8.72 1.13 -1.00
C HIS A 195 -9.76 1.97 -1.73
N ALA A 196 -10.02 1.72 -3.03
CA ALA A 196 -11.03 2.44 -3.80
C ALA A 196 -12.42 2.42 -3.14
N HIS A 197 -12.93 1.23 -2.79
CA HIS A 197 -14.24 1.09 -2.15
C HIS A 197 -14.34 1.88 -0.83
N VAL A 198 -13.31 1.83 0.02
CA VAL A 198 -13.34 2.56 1.28
C VAL A 198 -13.16 4.07 1.07
N MET A 199 -12.35 4.47 0.09
CA MET A 199 -12.13 5.88 -0.23
C MET A 199 -13.40 6.52 -0.77
N HIS A 200 -14.17 5.85 -1.63
CA HIS A 200 -15.49 6.34 -2.07
C HIS A 200 -16.38 6.78 -0.90
N GLY A 201 -16.69 5.85 0.01
CA GLY A 201 -17.57 6.14 1.13
C GLY A 201 -17.01 7.18 2.12
N ARG A 202 -15.70 7.43 2.13
CA ARG A 202 -15.07 8.49 2.92
C ARG A 202 -15.16 9.86 2.23
N LEU A 203 -14.89 9.90 0.93
CA LEU A 203 -14.89 11.13 0.13
C LEU A 203 -16.30 11.72 0.02
N GLU A 204 -17.34 10.89 -0.11
CA GLU A 204 -18.74 11.34 -0.12
C GLU A 204 -19.15 12.12 1.15
N ARG A 205 -18.50 11.84 2.28
CA ARG A 205 -18.79 12.48 3.57
C ARG A 205 -17.95 13.73 3.81
N MET A 206 -17.00 14.01 2.92
CA MET A 206 -16.04 15.09 3.07
C MET A 206 -16.56 16.35 2.39
N LYS A 207 -16.63 17.45 3.14
CA LYS A 207 -16.97 18.75 2.53
C LYS A 207 -15.81 19.22 1.66
N GLY A 208 -16.11 19.81 0.50
CA GLY A 208 -15.08 20.30 -0.42
C GLY A 208 -14.54 19.26 -1.38
N VAL A 209 -15.02 18.01 -1.32
CA VAL A 209 -14.61 16.94 -2.23
C VAL A 209 -15.85 16.23 -2.78
N ASN A 210 -15.84 15.95 -4.08
CA ASN A 210 -16.94 15.31 -4.78
C ASN A 210 -16.42 14.09 -5.56
N PRO A 211 -16.72 12.86 -5.13
CA PRO A 211 -16.31 11.67 -5.88
C PRO A 211 -17.14 11.55 -7.17
N ILE A 212 -16.48 11.49 -8.33
CA ILE A 212 -17.12 11.44 -9.66
C ILE A 212 -17.18 10.03 -10.27
N SER A 213 -16.81 9.02 -9.49
CA SER A 213 -16.84 7.60 -9.89
C SER A 213 -18.02 6.89 -9.24
N GLU A 214 -18.56 5.87 -9.88
CA GLU A 214 -19.51 4.96 -9.24
C GLU A 214 -18.77 4.12 -8.19
N GLU A 215 -19.44 3.79 -7.09
CA GLU A 215 -18.85 2.93 -6.06
C GLU A 215 -18.47 1.59 -6.71
N PRO A 216 -17.19 1.17 -6.65
CA PRO A 216 -16.77 -0.06 -7.28
C PRO A 216 -17.52 -1.24 -6.67
N GLU A 217 -17.94 -2.20 -7.50
CA GLU A 217 -18.55 -3.43 -7.00
C GLU A 217 -17.61 -4.04 -5.96
N LYS A 218 -18.16 -4.34 -4.78
CA LYS A 218 -17.38 -4.91 -3.68
C LYS A 218 -16.77 -6.22 -4.18
N PRO A 219 -15.42 -6.32 -4.27
CA PRO A 219 -14.80 -7.51 -4.82
C PRO A 219 -15.26 -8.70 -4.01
N SER A 220 -15.65 -9.78 -4.69
CA SER A 220 -16.00 -11.01 -4.00
C SER A 220 -14.82 -11.46 -3.13
N GLU A 221 -15.07 -12.11 -1.98
CA GLU A 221 -13.97 -12.62 -1.13
C GLU A 221 -12.99 -13.50 -1.92
N PHE A 222 -13.47 -14.13 -3.00
CA PHE A 222 -12.69 -14.94 -3.92
C PHE A 222 -11.78 -14.11 -4.85
N GLU A 223 -12.27 -12.99 -5.39
CA GLU A 223 -11.44 -12.04 -6.15
C GLU A 223 -10.43 -11.32 -5.26
N PHE A 224 -10.78 -11.09 -4.00
CA PHE A 224 -9.86 -10.54 -3.02
C PHE A 224 -8.68 -11.47 -2.75
N ILE A 225 -8.91 -12.77 -2.60
CA ILE A 225 -7.82 -13.75 -2.45
C ILE A 225 -6.94 -13.77 -3.71
N LYS A 226 -7.53 -13.70 -4.91
CA LYS A 226 -6.77 -13.53 -6.17
C LYS A 226 -6.02 -12.19 -6.26
N SER A 227 -6.51 -11.13 -5.63
CA SER A 227 -5.84 -9.82 -5.61
C SER A 227 -4.64 -9.77 -4.67
N ILE A 228 -4.65 -10.58 -3.61
CA ILE A 228 -3.54 -10.70 -2.65
C ILE A 228 -2.52 -11.74 -3.12
N ILE A 229 -3.00 -12.77 -3.82
CA ILE A 229 -2.21 -13.87 -4.37
C ILE A 229 -2.36 -13.80 -5.89
N PRO A 230 -1.49 -13.06 -6.60
CA PRO A 230 -1.46 -13.05 -8.06
C PRO A 230 -1.23 -14.46 -8.62
#